data_AF-A0A6N8ZAA0-F1
#
_entry.id   AF-A0A6N8ZAA0-F1
#
_cell.length_a   1.000
_cell.length_b   1.000
_cell.length_c   1.000
_cell.angle_alpha   90.00
_cell.angle_beta   90.00
_cell.angle_gamma   90.00
#
_symmetry.space_group_name_H-M   'P 1'
#
loop_
_entity.id
_entity.type
_entity.pdbx_description
1 polymer ?
#
loop_
_entity_poly.entity_id
_entity_poly.type
_entity_poly.pdbx_seq_one_letter_code
_entity_poly.pdbx_strand_id
1 'polypeptide(L)' 'MQKALHLRTTVQPGGKVEFVNPELEAGQTVDVVVLHESSVKGRPIMEILNGGPERRLFETAEEVKAYLSEEKAAWDR' A
#
# COMPACT_ATOMS: atom_id res chain seq x y z
N MET A 1 16.44 -13.53 27.22
CA MET A 1 16.51 -12.91 25.87
C MET A 1 15.75 -13.80 24.92
N GLN A 2 14.73 -13.28 24.22
CA GLN A 2 13.99 -14.02 23.20
C GLN A 2 14.79 -13.97 21.90
N LYS A 3 15.17 -15.13 21.35
CA LYS A 3 15.80 -15.20 20.02
C LYS A 3 14.68 -15.19 18.97
N ALA A 4 14.69 -14.20 18.08
CA ALA A 4 13.76 -14.11 16.96
C ALA A 4 14.50 -14.35 15.65
N LEU A 5 13.94 -15.21 14.80
CA LEU A 5 14.48 -15.55 13.49
C LEU A 5 13.69 -14.76 12.43
N HIS A 6 14.37 -13.90 11.68
CA HIS A 6 13.75 -13.18 10.55
C HIS A 6 14.18 -13.81 9.23
N LEU A 7 13.25 -14.43 8.52
CA LEU A 7 13.48 -15.08 7.22
C LEU A 7 12.50 -14.53 6.19
N ARG A 8 13.03 -14.16 5.02
CA ARG A 8 12.22 -13.84 3.85
C ARG A 8 12.07 -15.09 3.00
N THR A 9 10.84 -15.48 2.71
CA THR A 9 10.52 -16.62 1.85
C THR A 9 9.30 -16.31 1.00
N THR A 10 9.05 -17.14 -0.02
CA THR A 10 7.91 -17.00 -0.93
C THR A 10 6.88 -18.05 -0.60
N VAL A 11 5.60 -17.66 -0.68
CA VAL A 11 4.48 -18.57 -0.50
C VAL A 11 4.41 -19.53 -1.69
N GLN A 12 4.51 -20.83 -1.44
CA GLN A 12 4.39 -21.90 -2.42
C GLN A 12 2.90 -22.16 -2.77
N PRO A 13 2.60 -22.94 -3.84
CA PRO A 13 1.23 -23.33 -4.16
C PRO A 13 0.48 -23.91 -2.95
N GLY A 14 -0.81 -23.58 -2.85
CA GLY A 14 -1.64 -23.98 -1.71
C GLY A 14 -1.41 -23.14 -0.44
N GLY A 15 -0.71 -22.01 -0.53
CA GLY A 15 -0.49 -21.13 0.63
C GLY A 15 0.59 -21.63 1.58
N LYS A 16 1.43 -22.56 1.14
CA LYS A 16 2.44 -23.22 1.98
C LYS A 16 3.68 -22.34 2.13
N VAL A 17 4.21 -22.26 3.35
CA VAL A 17 5.49 -21.62 3.63
C VAL A 17 6.42 -22.65 4.26
N GLU A 18 7.60 -22.83 3.67
CA GLU A 18 8.64 -23.74 4.18
C GLU A 18 9.94 -22.97 4.39
N PHE A 19 10.64 -23.29 5.49
CA PHE A 19 11.99 -22.84 5.76
C PHE A 19 12.74 -23.90 6.54
N VAL A 20 14.06 -23.92 6.38
CA VAL A 20 14.96 -24.82 7.13
C VAL A 20 15.90 -23.92 7.92
N ASN A 21 15.99 -24.15 9.24
CA ASN A 21 16.96 -23.48 10.08
C ASN A 21 17.74 -24.52 10.90
N PRO A 22 19.08 -24.62 10.74
CA PRO A 22 19.91 -25.57 11.49
C PRO A 22 19.99 -25.31 12.99
N GLU A 23 19.60 -24.12 13.47
CA GLU A 23 19.56 -23.80 14.90
C GLU A 23 18.30 -24.30 15.62
N LEU A 24 17.31 -24.83 14.89
CA LEU A 24 16.10 -25.40 15.47
C LEU A 24 16.25 -26.90 15.67
N GLU A 25 16.11 -27.34 16.91
CA GLU A 25 16.23 -28.75 17.27
C GLU A 25 14.87 -29.47 17.23
N ALA A 26 14.90 -30.79 16.98
CA ALA A 26 13.70 -31.61 16.98
C ALA A 26 13.04 -31.61 18.36
N GLY A 27 11.72 -31.34 18.40
CA GLY A 27 10.95 -31.27 19.65
C GLY A 27 10.98 -29.91 20.35
N GLN A 28 11.72 -28.93 19.81
CA GLN A 28 11.72 -27.57 20.32
C GLN A 28 10.39 -26.86 20.01
N THR A 29 9.74 -26.30 21.03
CA THR A 29 8.57 -25.44 20.84
C THR A 29 9.00 -24.08 20.30
N VAL A 30 8.36 -23.62 19.23
CA VAL A 30 8.61 -22.31 18.62
C VAL A 30 7.29 -21.60 18.33
N ASP A 31 7.31 -20.28 18.47
CA ASP A 31 6.23 -19.41 17.99
C ASP A 31 6.56 -18.92 16.57
N VAL A 32 5.61 -19.06 15.66
CA VAL A 32 5.76 -18.59 14.27
C VAL A 32 4.89 -17.35 14.06
N VAL A 33 5.52 -16.23 13.74
CA VAL A 33 4.83 -14.98 13.38
C VAL A 33 4.97 -14.76 11.88
N VAL A 34 3.84 -14.72 11.16
CA VAL A 34 3.82 -14.48 9.72
C VAL A 34 3.36 -13.04 9.45
N LEU A 35 4.23 -12.26 8.81
CA LEU A 35 3.89 -10.93 8.31
C LEU A 35 3.73 -11.02 6.80
N HIS A 36 2.53 -10.72 6.30
CA HIS A 36 2.31 -10.59 4.87
C HIS A 36 2.38 -9.10 4.50
N GLU A 37 3.14 -8.78 3.44
CA GLU A 37 3.00 -7.46 2.82
C GLU A 37 1.59 -7.41 2.22
N SER A 38 0.71 -6.59 2.80
CA SER A 38 -0.53 -6.22 2.11
C SER A 38 -0.12 -5.47 0.86
N SER A 39 -0.07 -6.16 -0.28
CA SER A 39 0.04 -5.51 -1.58
C SER A 39 -1.27 -4.81 -1.90
N VAL A 40 -1.65 -3.83 -1.09
CA VAL A 40 -2.37 -2.69 -1.62
C VAL A 40 -1.36 -2.04 -2.54
N LYS A 41 -1.24 -2.57 -3.77
CA LYS A 41 -0.54 -1.89 -4.85
C LYS A 41 -1.24 -0.55 -4.94
N GLY A 42 -0.58 0.50 -4.44
CA GLY A 42 -1.05 1.85 -4.66
C GLY A 42 -1.29 1.98 -6.16
N ARG A 43 -2.50 2.32 -6.56
CA ARG A 43 -2.79 2.53 -7.99
C ARG A 43 -1.90 3.68 -8.45
N PRO A 44 -1.18 3.54 -9.59
CA PRO A 44 -0.47 4.66 -10.19
C PRO A 44 -1.40 5.86 -10.28
N ILE A 45 -0.92 7.04 -9.91
CA ILE A 45 -1.76 8.25 -9.90
C ILE A 45 -2.43 8.50 -11.26
N MET A 46 -1.75 8.14 -12.35
CA MET A 46 -2.30 8.22 -13.70
C MET A 46 -3.49 7.27 -13.94
N GLU A 47 -3.48 6.06 -13.36
CA GLU A 47 -4.64 5.15 -13.44
C GLU A 47 -5.84 5.72 -12.68
N ILE A 48 -5.61 6.37 -11.54
CA ILE A 48 -6.66 7.01 -10.76
C ILE A 48 -7.27 8.19 -11.54
N LEU A 49 -6.42 9.02 -12.15
CA LEU A 49 -6.86 10.16 -12.96
C LEU A 49 -7.59 9.72 -14.23
N ASN A 50 -7.11 8.67 -14.91
CA ASN A 50 -7.73 8.15 -16.14
C ASN A 50 -8.99 7.31 -15.88
N GLY A 51 -9.10 6.67 -14.72
CA GLY A 51 -10.28 5.90 -14.30
C GLY A 51 -11.29 6.70 -13.47
N GLY A 52 -11.10 8.01 -13.35
CA GLY A 52 -12.03 8.91 -12.68
C GLY A 52 -13.35 9.07 -13.45
N PRO A 53 -14.34 9.78 -12.88
CA PRO A 53 -15.60 10.07 -13.57
C PRO A 53 -15.35 10.69 -14.95
N GLU A 54 -16.18 10.35 -15.95
CA GLU A 54 -16.08 10.88 -17.33
C GLU A 54 -16.09 12.41 -17.41
N ARG A 55 -16.52 13.09 -16.34
CA ARG A 55 -16.51 14.55 -16.23
C ARG A 55 -15.83 14.95 -14.94
N ARG A 56 -14.65 15.54 -15.05
CA ARG A 56 -14.03 16.20 -13.91
C ARG A 56 -14.77 17.52 -13.68
N LEU A 57 -14.77 17.99 -12.43
CA LEU A 57 -15.30 19.34 -12.12
C LEU A 57 -14.52 20.43 -12.86
N PHE A 58 -13.23 20.18 -13.10
CA PHE A 58 -12.34 21.02 -13.89
C PHE A 58 -11.48 20.13 -14.78
N GLU A 59 -11.37 20.47 -16.05
CA GLU A 59 -10.57 19.74 -17.03
C GLU A 59 -9.12 20.26 -17.08
N THR A 60 -8.90 21.50 -16.66
CA THR A 60 -7.59 22.17 -16.71
C THR A 60 -7.19 22.78 -15.37
N ALA A 61 -5.89 22.99 -15.17
CA ALA A 61 -5.36 23.65 -13.97
C ALA A 61 -5.74 25.14 -13.95
N GLU A 62 -5.91 25.74 -15.13
CA GLU A 62 -6.32 27.13 -15.33
C GLU A 62 -7.74 27.37 -14.82
N GLU A 63 -8.67 26.44 -15.09
CA GLU A 63 -10.04 26.48 -14.55
C GLU A 63 -10.05 26.44 -13.03
N VAL A 64 -9.26 25.52 -12.43
CA VAL A 64 -9.11 25.44 -10.97
C VAL A 64 -8.59 26.76 -10.41
N LYS A 65 -7.57 27.33 -11.06
CA LYS A 65 -6.96 28.59 -10.61
C LYS A 65 -7.95 29.76 -10.70
N ALA A 66 -8.74 29.84 -11.77
CA ALA A 66 -9.77 30.86 -11.94
C ALA A 66 -10.83 30.75 -10.85
N TYR A 67 -11.35 29.54 -10.61
CA TYR A 67 -12.35 29.27 -9.57
C TYR A 67 -11.85 29.68 -8.17
N LEU A 68 -10.64 29.26 -7.79
CA LEU A 68 -10.06 29.60 -6.49
C LEU A 68 -9.82 31.10 -6.32
N SER A 69 -9.47 31.80 -7.39
CA SER A 69 -9.29 33.26 -7.37
C SER A 69 -10.63 33.98 -7.16
N GLU A 70 -11.70 33.51 -7.80
CA GLU A 70 -13.05 34.05 -7.64
C GLU A 70 -13.58 33.82 -6.22
N GLU A 71 -13.46 32.60 -5.71
CA GLU A 71 -13.87 32.25 -4.34
C GLU A 71 -13.16 33.12 -3.31
N LYS A 72 -11.83 33.30 -3.46
CA LYS A 72 -11.06 34.17 -2.57
C LYS A 72 -11.56 35.61 -2.61
N ALA A 73 -11.79 36.16 -3.80
CA ALA A 73 -12.26 37.53 -3.96
C ALA A 73 -13.69 37.72 -3.42
N ALA A 74 -14.52 36.68 -3.40
CA ALA A 74 -15.84 36.70 -2.79
C ALA A 74 -15.79 36.77 -1.26
N TRP A 75 -14.78 36.16 -0.63
CA TRP A 75 -14.60 36.15 0.82
C TRP A 75 -13.92 37.40 1.37
N ASP A 76 -13.09 38.05 0.54
CA ASP A 76 -12.42 39.30 0.88
C ASP A 76 -13.33 40.54 0.70
N ARG A 77 -14.62 40.36 0.31
CA ARG A 77 -15.66 41.40 0.22
C ARG A 77 -16.54 41.44 1.46
#